data_AF-A0A8J3ZM37-F1
#
_entry.id   AF-A0A8J3ZM37-F1
#
_cell.length_a   1.000
_cell.length_b   1.000
_cell.length_c   1.000
_cell.angle_alpha   90.00
_cell.angle_beta   90.00
_cell.angle_gamma   90.00
#
_symmetry.space_group_name_H-M   'P 1'
#
loop_
_entity.id
_entity.type
_entity.pdbx_description
1 polymer ?
#
loop_
_entity_poly.entity_id
_entity_poly.type
_entity_poly.pdbx_seq_one_letter_code
_entity_poly.pdbx_strand_id
1 'polypeptide(L)'
;MVTLFRRDSPEGTPGPVDGVPVDRVVAERLVTAHFQPIVHLDTREVVAFEALARGPAGTVLERPDALFAAAGNAGLAWELDTIARVAAFRAALDADLHPSTSLFVNADPASVGRPVPPELVSTLAEALSRLRVFLDISERALGSSPAATLVGIERARSTGWGISLDNVGLTADSLALMPFARPDVVKVDVSLLQGDGHQRAPRVLGAVTAHRERTGAVTLASGIENAEHVRLARALGATYGQGFLFGRPAPLPTRTRNPVHPLPLIDSLQQVEADDTPFRVACGNGRPALASRAVVEALADDLEQRAALDQDPPVFLACLPAPHLMSGNPLAFLEVIARSASFAAALCAEPPRHPVAGAHVQALDNGDPLRGEWVTIVIDPHRAVLLAARGDDEDGSLAYRLTFDRAVVVRAARILMRRITT
;
A
#
# COMPACT_ATOMS: atom_id res chain seq x y z
N MET A 1 6.42 -10.28 3.78
CA MET A 1 7.84 -9.88 3.81
C MET A 1 8.02 -8.99 5.02
N VAL A 2 8.56 -9.56 6.10
CA VAL A 2 8.47 -9.05 7.48
C VAL A 2 9.71 -8.22 7.83
N THR A 3 9.50 -7.13 8.56
CA THR A 3 10.48 -6.16 9.07
C THR A 3 11.70 -6.82 9.71
N LEU A 4 12.89 -6.36 9.30
CA LEU A 4 14.21 -6.82 9.76
C LEU A 4 14.46 -6.38 11.21
N PHE A 5 14.44 -7.33 12.15
CA PHE A 5 15.01 -7.13 13.48
C PHE A 5 16.52 -7.36 13.46
N ARG A 6 17.28 -6.35 13.89
CA ARG A 6 18.76 -6.37 14.01
C ARG A 6 19.19 -7.29 15.18
N ARG A 7 20.28 -8.03 14.96
CA ARG A 7 20.94 -9.02 15.87
C ARG A 7 21.64 -8.36 17.07
N ASP A 8 21.68 -9.09 18.21
CA ASP A 8 22.91 -9.42 18.97
C ASP A 8 22.70 -10.59 19.98
N SER A 9 23.77 -11.39 20.17
CA SER A 9 23.93 -12.80 20.66
C SER A 9 24.24 -12.92 22.20
N PRO A 10 24.66 -14.07 22.83
CA PRO A 10 24.88 -15.46 22.37
C PRO A 10 24.40 -16.63 23.30
N GLU A 11 24.57 -17.85 22.76
CA GLU A 11 24.76 -19.17 23.40
C GLU A 11 23.59 -19.93 24.06
N GLY A 12 23.24 -21.03 23.36
CA GLY A 12 22.44 -22.14 23.80
C GLY A 12 21.75 -22.77 22.59
N THR A 13 22.46 -23.56 21.80
CA THR A 13 21.86 -24.33 20.69
C THR A 13 21.30 -25.66 21.22
N PRO A 14 19.98 -25.84 21.36
CA PRO A 14 19.39 -27.14 21.14
C PRO A 14 19.46 -27.42 19.63
N GLY A 15 19.88 -28.64 19.26
CA GLY A 15 19.96 -29.08 17.87
C GLY A 15 18.61 -29.04 17.12
N PRO A 16 18.62 -29.18 15.79
CA PRO A 16 17.42 -29.10 14.98
C PRO A 16 16.47 -30.25 15.34
N VAL A 17 15.28 -29.93 15.84
CA VAL A 17 14.16 -30.88 15.91
C VAL A 17 13.59 -30.96 14.49
N ASP A 18 13.48 -32.18 13.95
CA ASP A 18 13.04 -32.48 12.59
C ASP A 18 11.76 -31.75 12.18
N GLY A 19 11.97 -30.66 11.42
CA GLY A 19 11.42 -30.41 10.09
C GLY A 19 9.94 -30.71 9.84
N VAL A 20 9.01 -29.98 10.45
CA VAL A 20 7.66 -29.87 9.89
C VAL A 20 7.77 -29.10 8.57
N PRO A 21 7.52 -29.71 7.41
CA PRO A 21 7.65 -29.01 6.13
C PRO A 21 6.47 -28.04 5.95
N VAL A 22 6.67 -26.98 5.17
CA VAL A 22 5.71 -25.88 5.07
C VAL A 22 4.38 -26.28 4.42
N ASP A 23 4.41 -27.25 3.51
CA ASP A 23 3.23 -27.87 2.92
C ASP A 23 2.35 -28.53 3.99
N ARG A 24 2.96 -29.21 4.98
CA ARG A 24 2.25 -29.77 6.13
C ARG A 24 1.70 -28.67 7.04
N VAL A 25 2.46 -27.60 7.29
CA VAL A 25 1.98 -26.45 8.08
C VAL A 25 0.71 -25.87 7.45
N VAL A 26 0.70 -25.72 6.12
CA VAL A 26 -0.46 -25.23 5.36
C VAL A 26 -1.59 -26.27 5.38
N ALA A 27 -1.30 -27.53 5.03
CA ALA A 27 -2.29 -28.61 4.93
C ALA A 27 -3.00 -28.92 6.27
N GLU A 28 -2.28 -28.85 7.39
CA GLU A 28 -2.83 -29.09 8.73
C GLU A 28 -3.19 -27.80 9.48
N ARG A 29 -3.00 -26.63 8.84
CA ARG A 29 -3.29 -25.29 9.39
C ARG A 29 -2.58 -25.05 10.74
N LEU A 30 -1.30 -25.44 10.83
CA LEU A 30 -0.48 -25.36 12.04
C LEU A 30 0.09 -23.95 12.26
N VAL A 31 -0.78 -22.94 12.18
CA VAL A 31 -0.45 -21.53 12.40
C VAL A 31 -1.30 -21.03 13.56
N THR A 32 -0.64 -20.36 14.50
CA THR A 32 -1.28 -19.64 15.61
C THR A 32 -0.95 -18.15 15.52
N ALA A 33 -1.54 -17.34 16.39
CA ALA A 33 -1.29 -15.90 16.44
C ALA A 33 -0.89 -15.46 17.85
N HIS A 34 0.16 -14.65 17.93
CA HIS A 34 0.44 -13.81 19.08
C HIS A 34 0.00 -12.37 18.79
N PHE A 35 -0.25 -11.60 19.84
CA PHE A 35 -0.86 -10.29 19.75
C PHE A 35 0.01 -9.29 20.49
N GLN A 36 0.39 -8.21 19.81
CA GLN A 36 1.14 -7.12 20.42
C GLN A 36 0.23 -5.90 20.61
N PRO A 37 0.14 -5.33 21.83
CA PRO A 37 -0.73 -4.20 22.09
C PRO A 37 -0.26 -2.94 21.36
N ILE A 38 -1.24 -2.21 20.84
CA ILE A 38 -1.09 -0.85 20.30
C ILE A 38 -1.82 0.08 21.28
N VAL A 39 -1.13 1.13 21.71
CA VAL A 39 -1.62 2.04 22.74
C VAL A 39 -1.80 3.47 22.22
N HIS A 40 -2.72 4.21 22.84
CA HIS A 40 -2.72 5.66 22.72
C HIS A 40 -1.54 6.23 23.54
N LEU A 41 -0.66 7.04 22.93
CA LEU A 41 0.62 7.42 23.54
C LEU A 41 0.48 8.24 24.82
N ASP A 42 -0.57 9.07 24.91
CA ASP A 42 -0.77 9.94 26.08
C ASP A 42 -1.45 9.24 27.25
N THR A 43 -2.49 8.44 27.01
CA THR A 43 -3.27 7.76 28.07
C THR A 43 -2.72 6.37 28.41
N ARG A 44 -1.88 5.79 27.54
CA ARG A 44 -1.44 4.38 27.57
C ARG A 44 -2.57 3.36 27.52
N GLU A 45 -3.75 3.78 27.12
CA GLU A 45 -4.87 2.88 26.86
C GLU A 45 -4.54 1.95 25.69
N VAL A 46 -4.79 0.65 25.84
CA VAL A 46 -4.70 -0.31 24.73
C VAL A 46 -5.93 -0.14 23.85
N VAL A 47 -5.72 0.26 22.60
CA VAL A 47 -6.79 0.54 21.62
C VAL A 47 -6.91 -0.52 20.54
N ALA A 48 -5.84 -1.28 20.35
CA ALA A 48 -5.77 -2.32 19.33
C ALA A 48 -4.70 -3.36 19.65
N PHE A 49 -4.69 -4.44 18.88
CA PHE A 49 -3.63 -5.43 18.87
C PHE A 49 -3.20 -5.73 17.44
N GLU A 50 -1.90 -5.95 17.23
CA GLU A 50 -1.40 -6.53 15.98
C GLU A 50 -1.23 -8.04 16.14
N ALA A 51 -1.86 -8.79 15.24
CA ALA A 51 -1.69 -10.23 15.12
C ALA A 51 -0.41 -10.56 14.36
N LEU A 52 0.43 -11.37 15.01
CA LEU A 52 1.71 -11.84 14.51
C LEU A 52 1.67 -13.36 14.44
N ALA A 53 1.71 -13.88 13.21
CA ALA A 53 1.66 -15.32 12.97
C ALA A 53 2.83 -16.05 13.65
N ARG A 54 2.55 -17.27 14.11
CA ARG A 54 3.53 -18.23 14.63
C ARG A 54 3.29 -19.57 13.98
N GLY A 55 4.34 -20.15 13.41
CA GLY A 55 4.29 -21.54 12.97
C GLY A 55 4.45 -22.50 14.15
N PRO A 56 4.70 -23.80 13.88
CA PRO A 56 4.84 -24.80 14.93
C PRO A 56 5.96 -24.47 15.91
N ALA A 57 5.64 -24.48 17.21
CA ALA A 57 6.58 -24.15 18.28
C ALA A 57 7.79 -25.12 18.31
N GLY A 58 8.97 -24.58 18.61
CA GLY A 58 10.22 -25.33 18.66
C GLY A 58 10.81 -25.67 17.28
N THR A 59 10.22 -25.18 16.18
CA THR A 59 10.72 -25.41 14.82
C THR A 59 11.35 -24.14 14.23
N VAL A 60 12.14 -24.29 13.17
CA VAL A 60 12.67 -23.15 12.39
C VAL A 60 11.52 -22.30 11.81
N LEU A 61 10.36 -22.91 11.56
CA LEU A 61 9.16 -22.23 11.04
C LEU A 61 8.31 -21.57 12.13
N GLU A 62 8.70 -21.62 13.41
CA GLU A 62 7.96 -20.92 14.47
C GLU A 62 7.92 -19.41 14.20
N ARG A 63 9.03 -18.85 13.72
CA ARG A 63 9.15 -17.42 13.44
C ARG A 63 8.48 -17.07 12.10
N PRO A 64 7.77 -15.94 12.03
CA PRO A 64 7.03 -15.56 10.83
C PRO A 64 7.94 -15.29 9.63
N ASP A 65 9.13 -14.71 9.82
CA ASP A 65 10.08 -14.46 8.74
C ASP A 65 10.47 -15.75 8.00
N ALA A 66 10.85 -16.80 8.74
CA ALA A 66 11.20 -18.10 8.18
C ALA A 66 9.97 -18.82 7.58
N LEU A 67 8.82 -18.75 8.25
CA LEU A 67 7.58 -19.39 7.81
C LEU A 67 7.09 -18.84 6.45
N PHE A 68 6.99 -17.52 6.32
CA PHE A 68 6.53 -16.89 5.08
C PHE A 68 7.55 -17.02 3.94
N ALA A 69 8.85 -17.02 4.25
CA ALA A 69 9.88 -17.30 3.25
C ALA A 69 9.78 -18.74 2.71
N ALA A 70 9.59 -19.73 3.59
CA ALA A 70 9.40 -21.12 3.20
C ALA A 70 8.16 -21.31 2.33
N ALA A 71 7.03 -20.70 2.70
CA ALA A 71 5.80 -20.76 1.91
C ALA A 71 5.94 -20.09 0.54
N GLY A 72 6.63 -18.95 0.48
CA GLY A 72 6.97 -18.29 -0.79
C GLY A 72 7.77 -19.20 -1.73
N ASN A 73 8.82 -19.85 -1.22
CA ASN A 73 9.64 -20.78 -1.99
C ASN A 73 8.86 -22.03 -2.45
N ALA A 74 7.83 -22.43 -1.71
CA ALA A 74 6.96 -23.55 -2.04
C ALA A 74 5.74 -23.17 -2.91
N GLY A 75 5.56 -21.89 -3.25
CA GLY A 75 4.39 -21.41 -3.99
C GLY A 75 3.09 -21.42 -3.19
N LEU A 76 3.16 -21.47 -1.85
CA LEU A 76 2.03 -21.55 -0.92
C LEU A 76 1.78 -20.23 -0.16
N ALA A 77 2.28 -19.11 -0.69
CA ALA A 77 2.28 -17.83 0.01
C ALA A 77 0.87 -17.33 0.33
N TRP A 78 -0.06 -17.44 -0.63
CA TRP A 78 -1.45 -17.00 -0.43
C TRP A 78 -2.19 -17.94 0.55
N GLU A 79 -2.02 -19.25 0.42
CA GLU A 79 -2.64 -20.22 1.32
C GLU A 79 -2.22 -19.94 2.76
N LEU A 80 -0.91 -19.75 2.99
CA LEU A 80 -0.38 -19.40 4.30
C LEU A 80 -0.94 -18.06 4.80
N ASP A 81 -0.96 -17.03 3.95
CA ASP A 81 -1.49 -15.70 4.31
C ASP A 81 -2.97 -15.79 4.74
N THR A 82 -3.78 -16.57 4.03
CA THR A 82 -5.19 -16.83 4.39
C THR A 82 -5.30 -17.56 5.72
N ILE A 83 -4.51 -18.61 5.92
CA ILE A 83 -4.52 -19.40 7.16
C ILE A 83 -4.09 -18.53 8.35
N ALA A 84 -3.05 -17.71 8.20
CA ALA A 84 -2.57 -16.81 9.24
C ALA A 84 -3.63 -15.78 9.65
N ARG A 85 -4.33 -15.17 8.69
CA ARG A 85 -5.45 -14.26 9.00
C ARG A 85 -6.57 -14.96 9.75
N VAL A 86 -6.98 -16.14 9.30
CA VAL A 86 -8.07 -16.88 9.92
C VAL A 86 -7.67 -17.36 11.32
N ALA A 87 -6.42 -17.75 11.54
CA ALA A 87 -5.90 -18.08 12.87
C ALA A 87 -5.95 -16.87 13.82
N ALA A 88 -5.59 -15.68 13.34
CA ALA A 88 -5.73 -14.44 14.11
C ALA A 88 -7.20 -14.14 14.45
N PHE A 89 -8.11 -14.29 13.49
CA PHE A 89 -9.54 -14.08 13.69
C PHE A 89 -10.13 -15.07 14.70
N ARG A 90 -9.81 -16.36 14.61
CA ARG A 90 -10.25 -17.37 15.60
C ARG A 90 -9.81 -16.98 17.00
N ALA A 91 -8.52 -16.72 17.18
CA ALA A 91 -7.98 -16.38 18.49
C ALA A 91 -8.60 -15.08 19.06
N ALA A 92 -8.94 -14.10 18.21
CA ALA A 92 -9.65 -12.91 18.62
C ALA A 92 -11.12 -13.16 18.99
N LEU A 93 -11.82 -14.01 18.24
CA LEU A 93 -13.21 -14.40 18.53
C LEU A 93 -13.30 -15.25 19.81
N ASP A 94 -12.39 -16.22 19.97
CA ASP A 94 -12.31 -17.09 21.15
C ASP A 94 -11.99 -16.30 22.44
N ALA A 95 -11.20 -15.24 22.31
CA ALA A 95 -10.89 -14.31 23.41
C ALA A 95 -11.99 -13.26 23.65
N ASP A 96 -13.10 -13.30 22.91
CA ASP A 96 -14.19 -12.32 22.95
C ASP A 96 -13.67 -10.88 22.85
N LEU A 97 -12.78 -10.63 21.86
CA LEU A 97 -12.19 -9.32 21.66
C LEU A 97 -13.30 -8.28 21.47
N HIS A 98 -13.30 -7.25 22.33
CA HIS A 98 -14.33 -6.22 22.30
C HIS A 98 -14.44 -5.60 20.90
N PRO A 99 -15.65 -5.43 20.31
CA PRO A 99 -15.81 -4.96 18.93
C PRO A 99 -15.20 -3.59 18.62
N SER A 100 -15.04 -2.75 19.65
CA SER A 100 -14.40 -1.43 19.51
C SER A 100 -12.86 -1.47 19.60
N THR A 101 -12.27 -2.58 20.05
CA THR A 101 -10.82 -2.81 20.04
C THR A 101 -10.41 -3.29 18.66
N SER A 102 -9.49 -2.57 18.02
CA SER A 102 -9.12 -2.91 16.64
C SER A 102 -8.13 -4.07 16.59
N LEU A 103 -8.18 -4.83 15.51
CA LEU A 103 -7.26 -5.93 15.22
C LEU A 103 -6.51 -5.64 13.93
N PHE A 104 -5.19 -5.46 14.03
CA PHE A 104 -4.31 -5.34 12.87
C PHE A 104 -3.90 -6.73 12.42
N VAL A 105 -4.06 -7.02 11.14
CA VAL A 105 -3.67 -8.29 10.56
C VAL A 105 -2.84 -8.04 9.33
N ASN A 106 -1.60 -8.54 9.36
CA ASN A 106 -0.71 -8.55 8.21
C ASN A 106 -1.38 -9.32 7.06
N ALA A 107 -1.40 -8.72 5.87
CA ALA A 107 -1.97 -9.36 4.69
C ALA A 107 -1.22 -8.94 3.43
N ASP A 108 -1.07 -9.87 2.49
CA ASP A 108 -0.86 -9.49 1.09
C ASP A 108 -2.22 -9.04 0.51
N PRO A 109 -2.39 -7.77 0.10
CA PRO A 109 -3.62 -7.31 -0.53
C PRO A 109 -4.07 -8.18 -1.71
N ALA A 110 -3.14 -8.75 -2.47
CA ALA A 110 -3.45 -9.61 -3.62
C ALA A 110 -4.12 -10.94 -3.23
N SER A 111 -4.04 -11.33 -1.95
CA SER A 111 -4.72 -12.51 -1.42
C SER A 111 -6.16 -12.22 -0.96
N VAL A 112 -6.53 -10.94 -0.82
CA VAL A 112 -7.86 -10.54 -0.35
C VAL A 112 -8.93 -10.81 -1.41
N GLY A 113 -9.95 -11.58 -1.06
CA GLY A 113 -11.03 -12.01 -1.97
C GLY A 113 -10.65 -13.16 -2.90
N ARG A 114 -9.52 -13.81 -2.64
CA ARG A 114 -9.24 -15.11 -3.23
C ARG A 114 -10.06 -16.22 -2.55
N PRO A 115 -10.24 -17.40 -3.19
CA PRO A 115 -10.91 -18.54 -2.58
C PRO A 115 -10.35 -18.90 -1.19
N VAL A 116 -11.26 -19.14 -0.26
CA VAL A 116 -10.95 -19.54 1.11
C VAL A 116 -11.34 -21.01 1.27
N PRO A 117 -10.52 -21.85 1.92
CA PRO A 117 -10.89 -23.24 2.20
C PRO A 117 -12.26 -23.30 2.91
N PRO A 118 -13.19 -24.20 2.50
CA PRO A 118 -14.57 -24.22 3.00
C PRO A 118 -14.70 -24.22 4.53
N GLU A 119 -13.79 -24.91 5.22
CA GLU A 119 -13.76 -25.02 6.68
C GLU A 119 -13.34 -23.72 7.41
N LEU A 120 -12.80 -22.73 6.68
CA LEU A 120 -12.39 -21.43 7.22
C LEU A 120 -13.45 -20.34 6.95
N VAL A 121 -14.42 -20.59 6.06
CA VAL A 121 -15.41 -19.60 5.61
C VAL A 121 -16.27 -19.08 6.74
N SER A 122 -16.71 -19.95 7.66
CA SER A 122 -17.54 -19.55 8.81
C SER A 122 -16.81 -18.59 9.75
N THR A 123 -15.55 -18.89 10.08
CA THR A 123 -14.72 -17.98 10.89
C THR A 123 -14.55 -16.63 10.20
N LEU A 124 -14.27 -16.62 8.89
CA LEU A 124 -14.10 -15.37 8.17
C LEU A 124 -15.39 -14.52 8.18
N ALA A 125 -16.54 -15.16 7.95
CA ALA A 125 -17.85 -14.49 8.00
C ALA A 125 -18.15 -13.91 9.39
N GLU A 126 -17.87 -14.67 10.46
CA GLU A 126 -18.03 -14.18 11.82
C GLU A 126 -17.08 -13.00 12.11
N ALA A 127 -15.82 -13.11 11.71
CA ALA A 127 -14.83 -12.05 11.86
C ALA A 127 -15.25 -10.73 11.19
N LEU A 128 -15.80 -10.82 9.97
CA LEU A 128 -16.31 -9.68 9.22
C LEU A 128 -17.44 -8.93 9.95
N SER A 129 -18.23 -9.64 10.77
CA SER A 129 -19.36 -9.05 11.50
C SER A 129 -19.03 -8.60 12.92
N ARG A 130 -18.05 -9.23 13.58
CA ARG A 130 -17.75 -9.02 15.00
C ARG A 130 -16.46 -8.26 15.27
N LEU A 131 -15.48 -8.32 14.36
CA LEU A 131 -14.16 -7.75 14.57
C LEU A 131 -13.97 -6.47 13.77
N ARG A 132 -13.34 -5.48 14.41
CA ARG A 132 -12.88 -4.27 13.75
C ARG A 132 -11.46 -4.47 13.23
N VAL A 133 -11.33 -4.84 11.96
CA VAL A 133 -10.04 -5.21 11.36
C VAL A 133 -9.39 -4.05 10.63
N PHE A 134 -8.07 -3.93 10.78
CA PHE A 134 -7.20 -3.15 9.91
C PHE A 134 -6.28 -4.10 9.17
N LEU A 135 -6.30 -4.10 7.84
CA LEU A 135 -5.30 -4.82 7.06
C LEU A 135 -4.01 -4.04 7.08
N ASP A 136 -2.97 -4.65 7.62
CA ASP A 136 -1.63 -4.09 7.65
C ASP A 136 -0.89 -4.55 6.40
N ILE A 137 -0.64 -3.61 5.49
CA ILE A 137 -0.09 -3.87 4.17
C ILE A 137 1.31 -3.26 4.11
N SER A 138 2.25 -3.98 3.49
CA SER A 138 3.59 -3.42 3.25
C SER A 138 3.53 -2.27 2.25
N GLU A 139 4.37 -1.27 2.48
CA GLU A 139 4.68 -0.17 1.57
C GLU A 139 5.09 -0.62 0.16
N ARG A 140 5.57 -1.85 0.02
CA ARG A 140 6.04 -2.41 -1.25
C ARG A 140 4.92 -3.02 -2.10
N ALA A 141 3.76 -3.31 -1.51
CA ALA A 141 2.67 -4.00 -2.19
C ALA A 141 2.22 -3.28 -3.47
N LEU A 142 2.08 -1.95 -3.41
CA LEU A 142 1.68 -1.15 -4.55
C LEU A 142 2.74 -1.10 -5.66
N GLY A 143 4.02 -1.12 -5.33
CA GLY A 143 5.08 -1.14 -6.34
C GLY A 143 5.22 -2.50 -7.01
N SER A 144 5.03 -3.59 -6.26
CA SER A 144 5.17 -4.96 -6.76
C SER A 144 3.95 -5.48 -7.51
N SER A 145 2.72 -5.12 -7.12
CA SER A 145 1.50 -5.57 -7.80
C SER A 145 0.40 -4.52 -7.65
N PRO A 146 0.48 -3.40 -8.39
CA PRO A 146 -0.44 -2.26 -8.23
C PRO A 146 -1.91 -2.66 -8.36
N ALA A 147 -2.28 -3.34 -9.45
CA ALA A 147 -3.66 -3.69 -9.73
C ALA A 147 -4.27 -4.61 -8.66
N ALA A 148 -3.57 -5.71 -8.34
CA ALA A 148 -4.01 -6.66 -7.33
C ALA A 148 -4.12 -6.00 -5.94
N THR A 149 -3.18 -5.10 -5.62
CA THR A 149 -3.16 -4.39 -4.34
C THR A 149 -4.35 -3.45 -4.20
N LEU A 150 -4.65 -2.65 -5.23
CA LEU A 150 -5.79 -1.73 -5.21
C LEU A 150 -7.12 -2.48 -5.11
N VAL A 151 -7.27 -3.59 -5.83
CA VAL A 151 -8.47 -4.46 -5.73
C VAL A 151 -8.61 -5.05 -4.33
N GLY A 152 -7.52 -5.52 -3.72
CA GLY A 152 -7.53 -6.04 -2.35
C GLY A 152 -7.95 -5.01 -1.31
N ILE A 153 -7.41 -3.79 -1.43
CA ILE A 153 -7.78 -2.64 -0.58
C ILE A 153 -9.26 -2.30 -0.73
N GLU A 154 -9.77 -2.23 -1.96
CA GLU A 154 -11.18 -1.91 -2.23
C GLU A 154 -12.11 -2.98 -1.63
N ARG A 155 -11.76 -4.27 -1.74
CA ARG A 155 -12.50 -5.37 -1.12
C ARG A 155 -12.52 -5.25 0.40
N ALA A 156 -11.38 -5.00 1.03
CA ALA A 156 -11.30 -4.82 2.48
C ALA A 156 -12.16 -3.64 2.96
N ARG A 157 -12.12 -2.52 2.23
CA ARG A 157 -12.97 -1.36 2.56
C ARG A 157 -14.45 -1.65 2.37
N SER A 158 -14.83 -2.42 1.35
CA SER A 158 -16.22 -2.81 1.12
C SER A 158 -16.80 -3.68 2.25
N THR A 159 -15.94 -4.32 3.06
CA THR A 159 -16.33 -5.06 4.26
C THR A 159 -16.24 -4.24 5.55
N GLY A 160 -15.98 -2.92 5.46
CA GLY A 160 -15.85 -2.03 6.61
C GLY A 160 -14.50 -2.11 7.32
N TRP A 161 -13.48 -2.77 6.73
CA TRP A 161 -12.14 -2.84 7.30
C TRP A 161 -11.31 -1.61 6.96
N GLY A 162 -10.40 -1.27 7.89
CA GLY A 162 -9.41 -0.21 7.70
C GLY A 162 -8.16 -0.73 6.99
N ILE A 163 -7.35 0.21 6.52
CA ILE A 163 -6.04 -0.04 5.91
C ILE A 163 -4.97 0.62 6.77
N SER A 164 -3.95 -0.14 7.12
CA SER A 164 -2.70 0.33 7.71
C SER A 164 -1.58 0.14 6.71
N LEU A 165 -0.71 1.13 6.56
CA LEU A 165 0.47 1.04 5.71
C LEU A 165 1.71 0.94 6.59
N ASP A 166 2.41 -0.20 6.51
CA ASP A 166 3.57 -0.50 7.34
C ASP A 166 4.87 0.09 6.77
N ASN A 167 5.86 0.33 7.64
CA ASN A 167 7.23 0.74 7.27
C ASN A 167 7.34 2.02 6.39
N VAL A 168 6.43 2.98 6.55
CA VAL A 168 6.45 4.21 5.77
C VAL A 168 7.70 5.03 6.10
N GLY A 169 8.41 5.45 5.06
CA GLY A 169 9.64 6.25 5.14
C GLY A 169 10.94 5.46 5.17
N LEU A 170 10.90 4.12 5.24
CA LEU A 170 12.12 3.30 5.12
C LEU A 170 12.68 3.30 3.69
N THR A 171 11.81 3.50 2.68
CA THR A 171 12.16 3.69 1.27
C THR A 171 11.51 4.96 0.73
N ALA A 172 12.10 5.59 -0.29
CA ALA A 172 11.51 6.76 -0.96
C ALA A 172 10.12 6.41 -1.55
N ASP A 173 10.01 5.22 -2.14
CA ASP A 173 8.80 4.74 -2.83
C ASP A 173 7.58 4.65 -1.92
N SER A 174 7.80 4.33 -0.64
CA SER A 174 6.72 4.26 0.34
C SER A 174 5.93 5.57 0.45
N LEU A 175 6.61 6.72 0.34
CA LEU A 175 5.99 8.04 0.44
C LEU A 175 5.20 8.38 -0.83
N ALA A 176 5.78 8.07 -1.99
CA ALA A 176 5.19 8.36 -3.29
C ALA A 176 3.93 7.51 -3.54
N LEU A 177 3.91 6.25 -3.06
CA LEU A 177 2.81 5.31 -3.27
C LEU A 177 1.71 5.37 -2.19
N MET A 178 1.99 5.91 -1.00
CA MET A 178 1.01 6.07 0.09
C MET A 178 -0.33 6.70 -0.32
N PRO A 179 -0.38 7.76 -1.17
CA PRO A 179 -1.65 8.36 -1.61
C PRO A 179 -2.59 7.39 -2.31
N PHE A 180 -2.08 6.35 -2.98
CA PHE A 180 -2.91 5.37 -3.66
C PHE A 180 -3.50 4.36 -2.68
N ALA A 181 -2.77 3.96 -1.64
CA ALA A 181 -3.32 3.09 -0.60
C ALA A 181 -4.40 3.79 0.25
N ARG A 182 -4.27 5.12 0.44
CA ARG A 182 -5.07 5.94 1.36
C ARG A 182 -5.24 5.24 2.72
N PRO A 183 -4.15 4.98 3.46
CA PRO A 183 -4.26 4.31 4.74
C PRO A 183 -5.00 5.15 5.77
N ASP A 184 -5.77 4.48 6.63
CA ASP A 184 -6.37 5.04 7.85
C ASP A 184 -5.28 5.24 8.93
N VAL A 185 -4.28 4.36 8.92
CA VAL A 185 -3.15 4.34 9.86
C VAL A 185 -1.84 4.29 9.08
N VAL A 186 -0.97 5.27 9.29
CA VAL A 186 0.39 5.29 8.76
C VAL A 186 1.34 4.82 9.84
N LYS A 187 1.95 3.64 9.69
CA LYS A 187 2.95 3.13 10.64
C LYS A 187 4.34 3.63 10.26
N VAL A 188 5.02 4.22 11.24
CA VAL A 188 6.34 4.83 11.08
C VAL A 188 7.25 4.33 12.19
N ASP A 189 8.46 3.90 11.85
CA ASP A 189 9.40 3.40 12.86
C ASP A 189 10.16 4.53 13.55
N VAL A 190 10.32 4.46 14.88
CA VAL A 190 11.05 5.48 15.65
C VAL A 190 12.53 5.59 15.25
N SER A 191 13.10 4.55 14.63
CA SER A 191 14.47 4.59 14.09
C SER A 191 14.66 5.63 12.98
N LEU A 192 13.59 6.14 12.36
CA LEU A 192 13.69 7.25 11.40
C LEU A 192 14.25 8.53 12.02
N LEU A 193 14.10 8.73 13.33
CA LEU A 193 14.71 9.86 14.05
C LEU A 193 16.00 9.47 14.77
N GLN A 194 16.64 8.37 14.36
CA GLN A 194 17.87 7.86 14.96
C GLN A 194 18.92 7.57 13.89
N GLY A 195 20.20 7.71 14.23
CA GLY A 195 21.32 7.41 13.32
C GLY A 195 21.15 8.04 11.93
N ASP A 196 21.34 7.22 10.89
CA ASP A 196 21.23 7.60 9.48
C ASP A 196 19.80 8.01 9.06
N GLY A 197 18.78 7.71 9.86
CA GLY A 197 17.39 8.09 9.61
C GLY A 197 17.19 9.62 9.57
N HIS A 198 18.03 10.38 10.27
CA HIS A 198 17.92 11.84 10.37
C HIS A 198 17.90 12.56 9.02
N GLN A 199 18.58 12.02 8.01
CA GLN A 199 18.62 12.64 6.68
C GLN A 199 17.28 12.52 5.93
N ARG A 200 16.52 11.45 6.20
CA ARG A 200 15.22 11.18 5.58
C ARG A 200 14.05 11.74 6.38
N ALA A 201 14.25 11.93 7.68
CA ALA A 201 13.22 12.36 8.62
C ALA A 201 12.39 13.57 8.14
N PRO A 202 12.97 14.69 7.66
CA PRO A 202 12.16 15.85 7.24
C PRO A 202 11.20 15.52 6.09
N ARG A 203 11.66 14.72 5.11
CA ARG A 203 10.84 14.32 3.95
C ARG A 203 9.70 13.40 4.39
N VAL A 204 10.00 12.40 5.23
CA VAL A 204 8.99 11.48 5.76
C VAL A 204 7.96 12.24 6.60
N LEU A 205 8.41 13.07 7.54
CA LEU A 205 7.54 13.89 8.39
C LEU A 205 6.63 14.79 7.56
N GLY A 206 7.17 15.48 6.55
CA GLY A 206 6.39 16.34 5.66
C GLY A 206 5.33 15.55 4.88
N ALA A 207 5.71 14.43 4.27
CA ALA A 207 4.80 13.60 3.49
C ALA A 207 3.68 12.98 4.36
N VAL A 208 4.03 12.43 5.53
CA VAL A 208 3.08 11.83 6.47
C VAL A 208 2.15 12.91 7.03
N THR A 209 2.67 14.05 7.47
CA THR A 209 1.85 15.17 7.98
C THR A 209 0.88 15.66 6.92
N ALA A 210 1.36 15.93 5.72
CA ALA A 210 0.51 16.38 4.62
C ALA A 210 -0.55 15.34 4.24
N HIS A 211 -0.24 14.03 4.34
CA HIS A 211 -1.24 12.98 4.14
C HIS A 211 -2.33 13.04 5.20
N ARG A 212 -1.96 13.11 6.48
CA ARG A 212 -2.92 13.17 7.60
C ARG A 212 -3.84 14.38 7.52
N GLU A 213 -3.30 15.56 7.22
CA GLU A 213 -4.10 16.78 7.08
C GLU A 213 -5.14 16.67 5.96
N ARG A 214 -4.80 15.96 4.88
CA ARG A 214 -5.72 15.76 3.74
C ARG A 214 -6.76 14.67 3.99
N THR A 215 -6.43 13.62 4.74
CA THR A 215 -7.26 12.40 4.82
C THR A 215 -7.90 12.17 6.18
N GLY A 216 -7.40 12.82 7.24
CA GLY A 216 -7.76 12.50 8.62
C GLY A 216 -7.07 11.24 9.17
N ALA A 217 -6.11 10.65 8.44
CA ALA A 217 -5.36 9.50 8.90
C ALA A 217 -4.56 9.81 10.17
N VAL A 218 -4.23 8.76 10.92
CA VAL A 218 -3.42 8.85 12.14
C VAL A 218 -2.05 8.19 11.95
N THR A 219 -1.08 8.63 12.74
CA THR A 219 0.25 8.01 12.75
C THR A 219 0.40 7.11 13.97
N LEU A 220 0.91 5.90 13.70
CA LEU A 220 1.28 4.90 14.70
C LEU A 220 2.80 4.73 14.67
N ALA A 221 3.47 4.95 15.79
CA ALA A 221 4.91 4.75 15.89
C ALA A 221 5.26 3.32 16.35
N SER A 222 6.05 2.58 15.56
CA SER A 222 6.57 1.26 15.92
C SER A 222 7.96 1.34 16.54
N GLY A 223 8.42 0.24 17.15
CA GLY A 223 9.79 0.14 17.69
C GLY A 223 10.01 0.84 19.04
N ILE A 224 8.94 1.11 19.80
CA ILE A 224 9.05 1.82 21.09
C ILE A 224 9.50 0.88 22.21
N GLU A 225 10.75 1.03 22.64
CA GLU A 225 11.34 0.17 23.68
C GLU A 225 11.57 0.89 25.01
N ASN A 226 11.68 2.22 24.98
CA ASN A 226 12.02 3.03 26.14
C ASN A 226 11.35 4.42 26.08
N ALA A 227 11.48 5.20 27.15
CA ALA A 227 10.87 6.52 27.26
C ALA A 227 11.42 7.55 26.25
N GLU A 228 12.63 7.37 25.74
CA GLU A 228 13.18 8.20 24.67
C GLU A 228 12.48 7.94 23.34
N HIS A 229 12.23 6.66 23.00
CA HIS A 229 11.47 6.31 21.80
C HIS A 229 10.04 6.89 21.86
N VAL A 230 9.42 7.01 23.03
CA VAL A 230 8.13 7.70 23.18
C VAL A 230 8.23 9.19 22.82
N ARG A 231 9.33 9.87 23.17
CA ARG A 231 9.55 11.27 22.77
C ARG A 231 9.72 11.38 21.25
N LEU A 232 10.49 10.47 20.65
CA LEU A 232 10.67 10.40 19.20
C LEU A 232 9.34 10.12 18.48
N ALA A 233 8.55 9.17 18.97
CA ALA A 233 7.22 8.86 18.45
C ALA A 233 6.31 10.10 18.43
N ARG A 234 6.29 10.88 19.51
CA ARG A 234 5.55 12.16 19.54
C ARG A 234 6.10 13.19 18.56
N ALA A 235 7.43 13.26 18.39
CA ALA A 235 8.05 14.13 17.40
C ALA A 235 7.71 13.72 15.95
N LEU A 236 7.43 12.43 15.71
CA LEU A 236 6.85 11.92 14.46
C LEU A 236 5.37 12.33 14.25
N GLY A 237 4.76 13.01 15.22
CA GLY A 237 3.35 13.33 15.22
C GLY A 237 2.45 12.13 15.49
N ALA A 238 3.00 11.03 16.02
CA ALA A 238 2.24 9.82 16.31
C ALA A 238 1.22 10.05 17.44
N THR A 239 -0.01 9.57 17.20
CA THR A 239 -1.07 9.50 18.22
C THR A 239 -0.99 8.17 18.97
N TYR A 240 -0.63 7.11 18.23
CA TYR A 240 -0.59 5.74 18.72
C TYR A 240 0.84 5.19 18.70
N GLY A 241 1.11 4.19 19.52
CA GLY A 241 2.43 3.60 19.64
C GLY A 241 2.40 2.09 19.88
N GLN A 242 3.45 1.43 19.45
CA GLN A 242 3.65 -0.01 19.61
C GLN A 242 5.14 -0.31 19.86
N GLY A 243 5.39 -1.28 20.74
CA GLY A 243 6.73 -1.77 21.03
C GLY A 243 6.83 -2.46 22.38
N PHE A 244 8.02 -2.97 22.71
CA PHE A 244 8.23 -3.77 23.93
C PHE A 244 8.02 -2.98 25.22
N LEU A 245 8.07 -1.64 25.18
CA LEU A 245 7.70 -0.82 26.32
C LEU A 245 6.25 -1.04 26.78
N PHE A 246 5.35 -1.35 25.84
CA PHE A 246 3.91 -1.49 26.09
C PHE A 246 3.47 -2.95 26.19
N GLY A 247 4.19 -3.86 25.54
CA GLY A 247 3.96 -5.28 25.62
C GLY A 247 4.70 -6.06 24.54
N ARG A 248 5.11 -7.28 24.88
CA ARG A 248 5.64 -8.24 23.91
C ARG A 248 4.49 -9.03 23.28
N PRO A 249 4.69 -9.57 22.06
CA PRO A 249 3.71 -10.47 21.43
C PRO A 249 3.37 -11.67 22.32
N ALA A 250 2.11 -11.82 22.70
CA ALA A 250 1.61 -12.90 23.55
C ALA A 250 0.15 -13.26 23.20
N PRO A 251 -0.43 -14.36 23.72
CA PRO A 251 -1.86 -14.61 23.60
C PRO A 251 -2.71 -13.43 24.08
N LEU A 252 -3.91 -13.25 23.51
CA LEU A 252 -4.84 -12.21 23.96
C LEU A 252 -5.23 -12.40 25.42
N PRO A 253 -5.46 -11.31 26.17
CA PRO A 253 -6.07 -11.40 27.49
C PRO A 253 -7.53 -11.87 27.36
N THR A 254 -8.04 -12.57 28.36
CA THR A 254 -9.39 -13.18 28.37
C THR A 254 -10.53 -12.16 28.21
N ARG A 255 -10.29 -10.87 28.51
CA ARG A 255 -11.22 -9.77 28.23
C ARG A 255 -10.45 -8.51 27.92
N THR A 256 -10.84 -7.83 26.85
CA THR A 256 -10.38 -6.47 26.55
C THR A 256 -11.42 -5.44 26.97
N ARG A 257 -10.96 -4.22 27.31
CA ARG A 257 -11.85 -3.12 27.67
C ARG A 257 -12.29 -2.38 26.42
N ASN A 258 -13.43 -1.70 26.48
CA ASN A 258 -13.84 -0.77 25.44
C ASN A 258 -12.87 0.44 25.42
N PRO A 259 -12.13 0.69 24.32
CA PRO A 259 -11.24 1.83 24.24
C PRO A 259 -12.02 3.14 24.15
N VAL A 260 -11.59 4.14 24.93
CA VAL A 260 -12.10 5.51 24.89
C VAL A 260 -11.65 6.22 23.62
N HIS A 261 -10.45 5.91 23.13
CA HIS A 261 -9.84 6.52 21.94
C HIS A 261 -9.62 5.52 20.80
N PRO A 262 -10.69 4.94 20.21
CA PRO A 262 -10.53 3.99 19.11
C PRO A 262 -9.83 4.66 17.91
N LEU A 263 -9.09 3.87 17.15
CA LEU A 263 -8.50 4.33 15.88
C LEU A 263 -9.60 4.84 14.94
N PRO A 264 -9.38 5.89 14.13
CA PRO A 264 -10.34 6.30 13.14
C PRO A 264 -10.38 5.31 11.97
N LEU A 265 -11.56 5.19 11.36
CA LEU A 265 -11.69 4.72 9.97
C LEU A 265 -11.97 5.97 9.15
N ILE A 266 -11.07 6.29 8.22
CA ILE A 266 -11.26 7.41 7.32
C ILE A 266 -12.24 7.03 6.23
N ASP A 267 -12.94 8.03 5.67
CA ASP A 267 -13.97 7.82 4.66
C ASP A 267 -13.46 6.98 3.48
N SER A 268 -14.38 6.23 2.89
CA SER A 268 -14.13 5.30 1.82
C SER A 268 -13.49 5.99 0.60
N LEU A 269 -12.55 5.27 -0.04
CA LEU A 269 -12.03 5.64 -1.34
C LEU A 269 -13.19 5.95 -2.29
N GLN A 270 -13.20 7.16 -2.89
CA GLN A 270 -14.12 7.44 -3.99
C GLN A 270 -13.96 6.32 -5.03
N GLN A 271 -15.07 5.64 -5.32
CA GLN A 271 -15.06 4.53 -6.24
C GLN A 271 -14.67 5.04 -7.63
N VAL A 272 -13.82 4.26 -8.30
CA VAL A 272 -13.55 4.41 -9.72
C VAL A 272 -14.63 3.59 -10.43
N GLU A 273 -15.45 4.26 -11.22
CA GLU A 273 -16.50 3.60 -12.01
C GLU A 273 -15.86 2.77 -13.13
N ALA A 274 -16.56 1.73 -13.60
CA ALA A 274 -16.03 0.83 -14.64
C ALA A 274 -15.64 1.58 -15.94
N ASP A 275 -16.38 2.64 -16.28
CA ASP A 275 -16.18 3.44 -17.49
C ASP A 275 -15.37 4.73 -17.25
N ASP A 276 -14.83 4.94 -16.05
CA ASP A 276 -13.99 6.09 -15.75
C ASP A 276 -12.68 6.02 -16.56
N THR A 277 -12.31 7.15 -17.14
CA THR A 277 -11.00 7.37 -17.76
C THR A 277 -10.32 8.58 -17.11
N PRO A 278 -8.98 8.70 -17.15
CA PRO A 278 -8.29 9.87 -16.65
C PRO A 278 -8.83 11.18 -17.26
N PHE A 279 -9.13 11.22 -18.56
CA PHE A 279 -9.70 12.41 -19.20
C PHE A 279 -11.07 12.77 -18.64
N ARG A 280 -11.97 11.79 -18.48
CA ARG A 280 -13.31 12.02 -17.91
C ARG A 280 -13.21 12.53 -16.46
N VAL A 281 -12.35 11.91 -15.65
CA VAL A 281 -12.12 12.33 -14.26
C VAL A 281 -11.52 13.74 -14.19
N ALA A 282 -10.58 14.07 -15.09
CA ALA A 282 -9.99 15.40 -15.15
C ALA A 282 -11.01 16.48 -15.51
N CYS A 283 -11.92 16.18 -16.46
CA CYS A 283 -12.95 17.12 -16.89
C CYS A 283 -14.05 17.30 -15.84
N GLY A 284 -14.46 16.22 -15.16
CA GLY A 284 -15.63 16.23 -14.29
C GLY A 284 -16.86 16.76 -15.04
N ASN A 285 -17.52 17.78 -14.49
CA ASN A 285 -18.64 18.48 -15.14
C ASN A 285 -18.20 19.70 -15.99
N GLY A 286 -16.89 19.98 -16.06
CA GLY A 286 -16.34 21.11 -16.79
C GLY A 286 -16.11 20.81 -18.27
N ARG A 287 -16.07 21.88 -19.09
CA ARG A 287 -15.66 21.76 -20.50
C ARG A 287 -14.13 21.69 -20.62
N PRO A 288 -13.58 20.77 -21.42
CA PRO A 288 -12.14 20.76 -21.73
C PRO A 288 -11.76 21.99 -22.56
N ALA A 289 -10.48 22.37 -22.49
CA ALA A 289 -9.93 23.38 -23.39
C ALA A 289 -9.61 22.73 -24.74
N LEU A 290 -9.66 23.50 -25.83
CA LEU A 290 -9.22 23.05 -27.15
C LEU A 290 -7.85 23.66 -27.45
N ALA A 291 -6.90 22.84 -27.92
CA ALA A 291 -5.57 23.28 -28.30
C ALA A 291 -5.05 22.52 -29.52
N SER A 292 -4.04 23.07 -30.19
CA SER A 292 -3.33 22.33 -31.22
C SER A 292 -2.49 21.20 -30.60
N ARG A 293 -2.18 20.17 -31.38
CA ARG A 293 -1.31 19.06 -30.96
C ARG A 293 0.02 19.54 -30.38
N ALA A 294 0.66 20.51 -31.02
CA ALA A 294 1.94 21.07 -30.59
C ALA A 294 1.90 21.69 -29.18
N VAL A 295 0.76 22.25 -28.77
CA VAL A 295 0.60 22.80 -27.41
C VAL A 295 0.49 21.68 -26.40
N VAL A 296 -0.26 20.61 -26.69
CA VAL A 296 -0.39 19.44 -25.81
C VAL A 296 0.96 18.71 -25.68
N GLU A 297 1.69 18.56 -26.79
CA GLU A 297 3.06 18.04 -26.82
C GLU A 297 4.00 18.84 -25.92
N ALA A 298 4.04 20.17 -26.08
CA ALA A 298 4.89 21.02 -25.26
C ALA A 298 4.54 20.96 -23.76
N LEU A 299 3.25 20.79 -23.42
CA LEU A 299 2.82 20.58 -22.04
C LEU A 299 3.27 19.22 -21.50
N ALA A 300 3.14 18.15 -22.27
CA ALA A 300 3.60 16.82 -21.87
C ALA A 300 5.13 16.82 -21.66
N ASP A 301 5.88 17.41 -22.59
CA ASP A 301 7.34 17.52 -22.53
C ASP A 301 7.79 18.28 -21.28
N ASP A 302 7.14 19.41 -20.92
CA ASP A 302 7.47 20.16 -19.70
C ASP A 302 7.22 19.32 -18.43
N LEU A 303 6.12 18.55 -18.39
CA LEU A 303 5.83 17.67 -17.25
C LEU A 303 6.85 16.53 -17.12
N GLU A 304 7.22 15.91 -18.24
CA GLU A 304 8.19 14.82 -18.30
C GLU A 304 9.60 15.29 -17.89
N GLN A 305 10.04 16.45 -18.40
CA GLN A 305 11.33 17.04 -18.03
C GLN A 305 11.39 17.37 -16.53
N ARG A 306 10.31 17.94 -15.98
CA ARG A 306 10.24 18.24 -14.55
C ARG A 306 10.21 16.99 -13.69
N ALA A 307 9.57 15.91 -14.15
CA ALA A 307 9.56 14.64 -13.44
C ALA A 307 10.96 14.00 -13.40
N ALA A 308 11.70 14.07 -14.51
CA ALA A 308 13.06 13.53 -14.60
C ALA A 308 14.10 14.28 -13.74
N LEU A 309 13.80 15.53 -13.37
CA LEU A 309 14.68 16.38 -12.55
C LEU A 309 14.21 16.54 -11.10
N ASP A 310 13.15 15.82 -10.69
CA ASP A 310 12.58 15.98 -9.37
C ASP A 310 13.56 15.50 -8.27
N GLN A 311 13.61 16.23 -7.17
CA GLN A 311 14.42 15.85 -6.02
C GLN A 311 13.74 14.76 -5.20
N ASP A 312 12.41 14.68 -5.24
CA ASP A 312 11.62 13.62 -4.65
C ASP A 312 11.19 12.64 -5.76
N PRO A 313 11.64 11.37 -5.71
CA PRO A 313 11.25 10.35 -6.68
C PRO A 313 9.72 10.29 -6.90
N PRO A 314 9.22 10.66 -8.09
CA PRO A 314 7.78 10.72 -8.32
C PRO A 314 7.22 9.33 -8.68
N VAL A 315 5.90 9.21 -8.59
CA VAL A 315 5.13 8.26 -9.38
C VAL A 315 4.81 8.89 -10.73
N PHE A 316 5.25 8.26 -11.80
CA PHE A 316 5.00 8.65 -13.18
C PHE A 316 4.09 7.62 -13.86
N LEU A 317 2.96 8.06 -14.39
CA LEU A 317 2.04 7.20 -15.14
C LEU A 317 1.69 7.86 -16.46
N ALA A 318 1.75 7.09 -17.55
CA ALA A 318 1.37 7.54 -18.87
C ALA A 318 0.30 6.64 -19.51
N CYS A 319 -0.55 7.25 -20.34
CA CYS A 319 -1.33 6.55 -21.35
C CYS A 319 -0.88 7.09 -22.70
N LEU A 320 -0.30 6.21 -23.52
CA LEU A 320 0.23 6.56 -24.83
C LEU A 320 -0.76 6.07 -25.89
N PRO A 321 -1.41 7.00 -26.61
CA PRO A 321 -2.34 6.64 -27.68
C PRO A 321 -1.60 6.04 -28.87
N ALA A 322 -2.34 5.64 -29.90
CA ALA A 322 -1.74 5.09 -31.11
C ALA A 322 -0.74 6.09 -31.77
N PRO A 323 0.33 5.60 -32.43
CA PRO A 323 1.44 6.45 -32.88
C PRO A 323 1.06 7.62 -33.79
N HIS A 324 -0.04 7.53 -34.53
CA HIS A 324 -0.52 8.62 -35.41
C HIS A 324 -0.98 9.87 -34.64
N LEU A 325 -1.24 9.75 -33.33
CA LEU A 325 -1.64 10.83 -32.44
C LEU A 325 -0.46 11.55 -31.78
N MET A 326 0.78 11.06 -31.94
CA MET A 326 1.98 11.59 -31.28
C MET A 326 3.12 11.87 -32.27
N SER A 327 3.97 12.84 -31.94
CA SER A 327 5.30 12.96 -32.54
C SER A 327 6.39 12.50 -31.55
N GLY A 328 7.53 12.01 -32.05
CA GLY A 328 8.67 11.60 -31.21
C GLY A 328 8.68 10.14 -30.74
N ASN A 329 9.48 9.85 -29.71
CA ASN A 329 9.63 8.52 -29.08
C ASN A 329 9.34 8.60 -27.56
N PRO A 330 8.05 8.62 -27.16
CA PRO A 330 7.66 8.79 -25.75
C PRO A 330 8.19 7.68 -24.82
N LEU A 331 8.50 6.51 -25.37
CA LEU A 331 9.06 5.39 -24.60
C LEU A 331 10.52 5.62 -24.17
N ALA A 332 11.28 6.44 -24.91
CA ALA A 332 12.64 6.79 -24.51
C ALA A 332 12.65 7.67 -23.25
N PHE A 333 11.67 8.55 -23.10
CA PHE A 333 11.51 9.37 -21.89
C PHE A 333 11.08 8.55 -20.69
N LEU A 334 10.21 7.56 -20.89
CA LEU A 334 9.83 6.64 -19.82
C LEU A 334 11.04 5.93 -19.20
N GLU A 335 12.01 5.50 -20.02
CA GLU A 335 13.25 4.87 -19.53
C GLU A 335 14.09 5.84 -18.69
N VAL A 336 14.18 7.12 -19.10
CA VAL A 336 14.92 8.15 -18.35
C VAL A 336 14.27 8.41 -17.01
N ILE A 337 12.95 8.59 -16.98
CA ILE A 337 12.18 8.87 -15.76
C ILE A 337 12.26 7.66 -14.81
N ALA A 338 12.12 6.44 -15.33
CA ALA A 338 12.16 5.19 -14.57
C ALA A 338 13.45 4.98 -13.75
N ARG A 339 14.57 5.63 -14.13
CA ARG A 339 15.83 5.56 -13.37
C ARG A 339 15.78 6.29 -12.03
N SER A 340 14.85 7.23 -11.88
CA SER A 340 14.74 8.11 -10.71
C SER A 340 13.36 8.13 -10.07
N ALA A 341 12.33 7.69 -10.79
CA ALA A 341 10.97 7.56 -10.28
C ALA A 341 10.85 6.44 -9.26
N SER A 342 10.00 6.66 -8.26
CA SER A 342 9.59 5.61 -7.31
C SER A 342 8.71 4.56 -7.96
N PHE A 343 7.99 4.95 -9.01
CA PHE A 343 7.21 4.04 -9.82
C PHE A 343 6.98 4.68 -11.20
N ALA A 344 7.30 3.96 -12.27
CA ALA A 344 7.07 4.42 -13.63
C ALA A 344 6.27 3.38 -14.42
N ALA A 345 5.19 3.82 -15.06
CA ALA A 345 4.43 2.93 -15.92
C ALA A 345 3.77 3.63 -17.11
N ALA A 346 3.55 2.88 -18.18
CA ALA A 346 2.81 3.32 -19.34
C ALA A 346 1.80 2.24 -19.80
N LEU A 347 0.59 2.66 -20.10
CA LEU A 347 -0.37 1.88 -20.86
C LEU A 347 -0.28 2.31 -22.33
N CYS A 348 -0.04 1.37 -23.24
CA CYS A 348 0.26 1.68 -24.64
C CYS A 348 -0.73 1.00 -25.56
N ALA A 349 -1.26 1.75 -26.52
CA ALA A 349 -2.02 1.19 -27.64
C ALA A 349 -1.17 0.21 -28.49
N GLU A 350 0.13 0.53 -28.63
CA GLU A 350 1.14 -0.30 -29.30
C GLU A 350 2.39 -0.37 -28.41
N PRO A 351 2.57 -1.42 -27.61
CA PRO A 351 3.72 -1.54 -26.72
C PRO A 351 5.03 -1.78 -27.50
N PRO A 352 6.19 -1.41 -26.94
CA PRO A 352 7.48 -1.73 -27.54
C PRO A 352 7.72 -3.23 -27.63
N ARG A 353 8.53 -3.65 -28.60
CA ARG A 353 8.95 -5.05 -28.75
C ARG A 353 9.85 -5.54 -27.60
N HIS A 354 10.50 -4.61 -26.91
CA HIS A 354 11.42 -4.90 -25.82
C HIS A 354 10.94 -4.21 -24.53
N PRO A 355 11.12 -4.85 -23.36
CA PRO A 355 10.83 -4.23 -22.07
C PRO A 355 11.60 -2.92 -21.88
N VAL A 356 10.95 -1.94 -21.26
CA VAL A 356 11.60 -0.69 -20.85
C VAL A 356 12.18 -0.90 -19.46
N ALA A 357 13.49 -0.69 -19.31
CA ALA A 357 14.16 -0.93 -18.04
C ALA A 357 13.61 -0.02 -16.93
N GLY A 358 13.21 -0.61 -15.81
CA GLY A 358 12.69 0.11 -14.65
C GLY A 358 11.25 0.62 -14.76
N ALA A 359 10.55 0.34 -15.88
CA ALA A 359 9.16 0.77 -16.07
C ALA A 359 8.23 -0.41 -16.35
N HIS A 360 6.98 -0.30 -15.89
CA HIS A 360 5.92 -1.22 -16.25
C HIS A 360 5.25 -0.76 -17.55
N VAL A 361 5.23 -1.60 -18.58
CA VAL A 361 4.56 -1.28 -19.84
C VAL A 361 3.52 -2.34 -20.14
N GLN A 362 2.26 -1.91 -20.29
CA GLN A 362 1.13 -2.80 -20.52
C GLN A 362 0.42 -2.43 -21.82
N ALA A 363 0.08 -3.45 -22.61
CA ALA A 363 -0.71 -3.26 -23.83
C ALA A 363 -2.19 -2.99 -23.49
N LEU A 364 -2.80 -2.04 -24.20
CA LEU A 364 -4.24 -1.79 -24.15
C LEU A 364 -4.98 -2.68 -25.15
N ASP A 365 -6.04 -3.34 -24.71
CA ASP A 365 -6.88 -4.20 -25.55
C ASP A 365 -7.58 -3.43 -26.68
N ASN A 366 -7.90 -4.12 -27.77
CA ASN A 366 -8.66 -3.54 -28.88
C ASN A 366 -10.06 -3.12 -28.39
N GLY A 367 -10.37 -1.83 -28.48
CA GLY A 367 -11.63 -1.25 -27.99
C GLY A 367 -11.56 -0.62 -26.60
N ASP A 368 -10.40 -0.67 -25.95
CA ASP A 368 -10.18 0.03 -24.68
C ASP A 368 -10.30 1.56 -24.86
N PRO A 369 -11.15 2.27 -24.09
CA PRO A 369 -11.34 3.71 -24.23
C PRO A 369 -10.06 4.53 -24.03
N LEU A 370 -9.08 3.99 -23.29
CA LEU A 370 -7.80 4.65 -23.07
C LEU A 370 -6.96 4.78 -24.35
N ARG A 371 -7.22 3.98 -25.40
CA ARG A 371 -6.47 4.08 -26.67
C ARG A 371 -6.65 5.43 -27.38
N GLY A 372 -7.73 6.15 -27.08
CA GLY A 372 -7.99 7.51 -27.58
C GLY A 372 -7.53 8.63 -26.66
N GLU A 373 -6.90 8.31 -25.52
CA GLU A 373 -6.46 9.29 -24.54
C GLU A 373 -4.94 9.36 -24.46
N TRP A 374 -4.42 10.59 -24.49
CA TRP A 374 -3.06 10.90 -24.08
C TRP A 374 -3.08 11.40 -22.65
N VAL A 375 -2.45 10.65 -21.75
CA VAL A 375 -2.40 10.98 -20.33
C VAL A 375 -0.95 11.01 -19.84
N THR A 376 -0.60 12.05 -19.10
CA THR A 376 0.66 12.14 -18.33
C THR A 376 0.31 12.55 -16.90
N ILE A 377 0.70 11.72 -15.94
CA ILE A 377 0.49 11.95 -14.50
C ILE A 377 1.83 11.91 -13.79
N VAL A 378 2.06 12.93 -12.96
CA VAL A 378 3.22 13.00 -12.05
C VAL A 378 2.70 13.27 -10.65
N ILE A 379 3.03 12.39 -9.70
CA ILE A 379 2.65 12.52 -8.29
C ILE A 379 3.89 12.31 -7.42
N ASP A 380 4.22 13.33 -6.65
CA ASP A 380 5.24 13.28 -5.61
C ASP A 380 4.59 13.66 -4.25
N PRO A 381 5.33 13.70 -3.13
CA PRO A 381 4.77 14.06 -1.83
C PRO A 381 4.11 15.45 -1.78
N HIS A 382 4.57 16.39 -2.60
CA HIS A 382 4.22 17.82 -2.53
C HIS A 382 3.39 18.30 -3.74
N ARG A 383 3.54 17.67 -4.90
CA ARG A 383 2.86 18.01 -6.15
C ARG A 383 2.12 16.81 -6.72
N ALA A 384 1.03 17.11 -7.41
CA ALA A 384 0.27 16.16 -8.20
C ALA A 384 -0.24 16.91 -9.42
N VAL A 385 0.05 16.40 -10.62
CA VAL A 385 -0.35 17.02 -11.88
C VAL A 385 -0.81 15.95 -12.85
N LEU A 386 -1.87 16.27 -13.59
CA LEU A 386 -2.47 15.44 -14.63
C LEU A 386 -2.66 16.30 -15.87
N LEU A 387 -2.04 15.87 -16.96
CA LEU A 387 -2.42 16.26 -18.31
C LEU A 387 -3.20 15.10 -18.92
N ALA A 388 -4.42 15.36 -19.38
CA ALA A 388 -5.21 14.41 -20.16
C ALA A 388 -5.73 15.10 -21.42
N ALA A 389 -5.55 14.47 -22.57
CA ALA A 389 -6.03 14.96 -23.85
C ALA A 389 -6.70 13.84 -24.66
N ARG A 390 -7.61 14.23 -25.55
CA ARG A 390 -8.33 13.37 -26.48
C ARG A 390 -8.56 14.12 -27.78
N GLY A 391 -8.36 13.45 -28.91
CA GLY A 391 -8.62 14.00 -30.24
C GLY A 391 -9.83 13.36 -30.90
N ASP A 392 -10.52 14.14 -31.75
CA ASP A 392 -11.33 13.63 -32.85
C ASP A 392 -10.59 13.98 -34.15
N ASP A 393 -10.48 13.02 -35.07
CA ASP A 393 -9.62 13.07 -36.26
C ASP A 393 -10.02 14.15 -37.30
N GLU A 394 -11.08 14.93 -37.09
CA GLU A 394 -11.68 15.79 -38.12
C GLU A 394 -11.04 17.19 -38.26
N ASP A 395 -10.58 17.83 -37.17
CA ASP A 395 -10.09 19.24 -37.19
C ASP A 395 -8.62 19.41 -36.74
N GLY A 396 -7.94 18.34 -36.32
CA GLY A 396 -6.55 18.38 -35.81
C GLY A 396 -6.37 19.08 -34.45
N SER A 397 -7.45 19.58 -33.84
CA SER A 397 -7.46 20.10 -32.47
C SER A 397 -7.69 18.99 -31.44
N LEU A 398 -7.05 19.11 -30.29
CA LEU A 398 -7.22 18.20 -29.15
C LEU A 398 -8.01 18.89 -28.04
N ALA A 399 -8.99 18.19 -27.50
CA ALA A 399 -9.59 18.54 -26.23
C ALA A 399 -8.64 18.10 -25.11
N TYR A 400 -8.29 19.00 -24.19
CA TYR A 400 -7.37 18.68 -23.09
C TYR A 400 -7.79 19.30 -21.77
N ARG A 401 -7.22 18.72 -20.70
CA ARG A 401 -7.31 19.21 -19.34
C ARG A 401 -5.96 19.09 -18.67
N LEU A 402 -5.51 20.19 -18.07
CA LEU A 402 -4.39 20.23 -17.14
C LEU A 402 -4.96 20.56 -15.76
N THR A 403 -4.67 19.74 -14.76
CA THR A 403 -5.12 19.97 -13.38
C THR A 403 -4.02 19.66 -12.38
N PHE A 404 -4.00 20.45 -11.31
CA PHE A 404 -3.14 20.29 -10.14
C PHE A 404 -3.94 19.87 -8.89
N ASP A 405 -5.23 19.58 -9.06
CA ASP A 405 -6.06 19.06 -7.97
C ASP A 405 -5.61 17.64 -7.63
N ARG A 406 -4.95 17.48 -6.48
CA ARG A 406 -4.38 16.21 -6.04
C ARG A 406 -5.43 15.10 -5.90
N ALA A 407 -6.65 15.41 -5.48
CA ALA A 407 -7.68 14.38 -5.33
C ALA A 407 -8.10 13.83 -6.70
N VAL A 408 -8.28 14.72 -7.68
CA VAL A 408 -8.58 14.35 -9.08
C VAL A 408 -7.43 13.57 -9.69
N VAL A 409 -6.19 14.04 -9.52
CA VAL A 409 -4.99 13.41 -10.07
C VAL A 409 -4.77 12.01 -9.50
N VAL A 410 -4.90 11.83 -8.17
CA VAL A 410 -4.77 10.52 -7.52
C VAL A 410 -5.89 9.56 -7.96
N ARG A 411 -7.12 10.05 -8.14
CA ARG A 411 -8.22 9.24 -8.68
C ARG A 411 -7.92 8.78 -10.10
N ALA A 412 -7.48 9.68 -10.97
CA ALA A 412 -7.11 9.36 -12.34
C ALA A 412 -5.93 8.35 -12.41
N ALA A 413 -4.93 8.52 -11.55
CA ALA A 413 -3.80 7.61 -11.44
C ALA A 413 -4.23 6.19 -11.03
N ARG A 414 -5.18 6.07 -10.10
CA ARG A 414 -5.72 4.76 -9.69
C ARG A 414 -6.39 4.02 -10.85
N ILE A 415 -7.01 4.72 -11.81
CA ILE A 415 -7.58 4.10 -13.03
C ILE A 415 -6.47 3.39 -13.81
N LEU A 416 -5.32 4.05 -14.00
CA LEU A 416 -4.19 3.48 -14.72
C LEU A 416 -3.54 2.35 -13.92
N MET A 417 -3.29 2.56 -12.62
CA MET A 417 -2.66 1.55 -11.75
C MET A 417 -3.45 0.25 -11.66
N ARG A 418 -4.79 0.31 -11.74
CA ARG A 418 -5.66 -0.88 -11.76
C ARG A 418 -5.47 -1.77 -12.99
N ARG A 419 -4.83 -1.26 -14.05
CA ARG A 419 -4.57 -1.99 -15.30
C ARG A 419 -3.13 -2.49 -15.39
N ILE A 420 -2.26 -2.12 -14.44
CA ILE A 420 -0.86 -2.55 -14.42
C ILE A 420 -0.78 -3.90 -13.70
N THR A 421 -0.71 -4.96 -14.50
CA THR A 421 -0.39 -6.32 -14.05
C THR A 421 1.11 -6.57 -14.18
N THR A 422 1.68 -7.28 -13.21
CA THR A 422 3.08 -7.71 -13.22
C THR A 422 3.26 -9.10 -13.77
#